data_AF-C6WDJ9-F1
#
_entry.id   AF-C6WDJ9-F1
#
_cell.length_a   1.000
_cell.length_b   1.000
_cell.length_c   1.000
_cell.angle_alpha   90.00
_cell.angle_beta   90.00
_cell.angle_gamma   90.00
#
_symmetry.space_group_name_H-M   'P 1'
#
loop_
_entity.id
_entity.type
_entity.pdbx_description
1 polymer ?
#
loop_
_entity_poly.entity_id
_entity_poly.type
_entity_poly.pdbx_seq_one_letter_code
_entity_poly.pdbx_strand_id
1 'polypeptide(L)'
;MRLFTALFPPPEAVAELERALAEVRPGYPELRWSPSERWHITLCFHGEADPAGKLDPFEGMSAPSVRFSGCGHFPGVLWIGVEGAVEPLAKAAGALPDWQAHVTVARSRRAKRFPRLDFTGAEWTASEVALVRSELGVGYTVLERVQLATPSA
;
A
#
# COMPACT_ATOMS: atom_id res chain seq x y z
N MET A 1 8.26 18.08 6.13
CA MET A 1 7.92 17.46 4.82
C MET A 1 6.84 16.41 5.07
N ARG A 2 5.91 16.22 4.15
CA ARG A 2 4.85 15.22 4.34
C ARG A 2 5.40 13.83 4.11
N LEU A 3 5.46 13.03 5.18
CA LEU A 3 6.09 11.71 5.16
C LEU A 3 5.10 10.61 5.46
N PHE A 4 5.39 9.43 4.92
CA PHE A 4 4.79 8.17 5.32
C PHE A 4 5.77 7.02 5.09
N THR A 5 5.58 5.94 5.83
CA THR A 5 6.28 4.66 5.63
C THR A 5 5.36 3.70 4.88
N ALA A 6 5.93 2.93 3.95
CA ALA A 6 5.15 2.03 3.12
C ALA A 6 5.92 0.80 2.64
N LEU A 7 5.16 -0.22 2.26
CA LEU A 7 5.61 -1.38 1.49
C LEU A 7 5.20 -1.20 0.02
N PHE A 8 6.08 -1.56 -0.90
CA PHE A 8 5.79 -1.57 -2.33
C PHE A 8 5.62 -3.02 -2.81
N PRO A 9 4.51 -3.36 -3.47
CA PRO A 9 4.34 -4.68 -4.07
C PRO A 9 5.35 -4.90 -5.19
N PRO A 10 5.84 -6.14 -5.39
CA PRO A 10 6.77 -6.44 -6.46
C PRO A 10 6.05 -6.43 -7.84
N PRO A 11 6.80 -6.30 -8.95
CA PRO A 11 6.22 -6.12 -10.28
C PRO A 11 5.21 -7.20 -10.69
N GLU A 12 5.41 -8.44 -10.30
CA GLU A 12 4.52 -9.57 -10.58
C GLU A 12 3.15 -9.41 -9.91
N ALA A 13 3.13 -9.01 -8.64
CA ALA A 13 1.90 -8.74 -7.88
C ALA A 13 1.16 -7.52 -8.45
N VAL A 14 1.91 -6.47 -8.82
CA VAL A 14 1.37 -5.29 -9.50
C VAL A 14 0.73 -5.69 -10.83
N ALA A 15 1.41 -6.48 -11.67
CA ALA A 15 0.91 -6.90 -12.96
C ALA A 15 -0.35 -7.77 -12.85
N GLU A 16 -0.43 -8.63 -11.83
CA GLU A 16 -1.60 -9.43 -11.54
C GLU A 16 -2.82 -8.57 -11.18
N LEU A 17 -2.64 -7.65 -10.23
CA LEU A 17 -3.71 -6.74 -9.83
C LEU A 17 -4.13 -5.80 -10.98
N GLU A 18 -3.18 -5.33 -11.79
CA GLU A 18 -3.47 -4.51 -12.97
C GLU A 18 -4.37 -5.23 -13.97
N ARG A 19 -4.11 -6.52 -14.23
CA ARG A 19 -4.97 -7.36 -15.09
C ARG A 19 -6.38 -7.48 -14.52
N ALA A 20 -6.51 -7.80 -13.23
CA ALA A 20 -7.82 -7.92 -12.58
C ALA A 20 -8.59 -6.58 -12.63
N LEU A 21 -7.90 -5.46 -12.44
CA LEU A 21 -8.54 -4.14 -12.50
C LEU A 21 -8.89 -3.70 -13.93
N ALA A 22 -8.15 -4.15 -14.95
CA ALA A 22 -8.41 -3.81 -16.34
C ALA A 22 -9.82 -4.24 -16.79
N GLU A 23 -10.32 -5.37 -16.29
CA GLU A 23 -11.64 -5.90 -16.63
C GLU A 23 -12.78 -5.06 -16.03
N VAL A 24 -12.58 -4.49 -14.84
CA VAL A 24 -13.62 -3.72 -14.14
C VAL A 24 -13.60 -2.23 -14.45
N ARG A 25 -12.43 -1.65 -14.75
CA ARG A 25 -12.21 -0.22 -15.01
C ARG A 25 -13.23 0.43 -15.95
N PRO A 26 -13.60 -0.17 -17.11
CA PRO A 26 -14.53 0.44 -18.05
C PRO A 26 -15.94 0.71 -17.48
N GLY A 27 -16.38 -0.08 -16.49
CA GLY A 27 -17.69 0.05 -15.86
C GLY A 27 -17.80 1.20 -14.84
N TYR A 28 -16.69 1.87 -14.52
CA TYR A 28 -16.62 2.88 -13.45
C TYR A 28 -15.85 4.14 -13.91
N PRO A 29 -16.36 4.86 -14.93
CA PRO A 29 -15.70 6.06 -15.49
C PRO A 29 -15.58 7.22 -14.49
N GLU A 30 -16.38 7.24 -13.42
CA GLU A 30 -16.34 8.24 -12.36
C GLU A 30 -15.21 8.02 -11.33
N LEU A 31 -14.51 6.88 -11.41
CA LEU A 31 -13.35 6.58 -10.59
C LEU A 31 -12.08 7.09 -11.27
N ARG A 32 -11.29 7.86 -10.53
CA ARG A 32 -9.93 8.19 -10.90
C ARG A 32 -9.01 7.08 -10.41
N TRP A 33 -8.62 6.20 -11.32
CA TRP A 33 -7.70 5.10 -11.06
C TRP A 33 -6.30 5.61 -10.74
N SER A 34 -5.71 5.08 -9.66
CA SER A 34 -4.32 5.35 -9.27
C SER A 34 -3.39 4.62 -10.24
N PRO A 35 -2.35 5.31 -10.78
CA PRO A 35 -1.35 4.63 -11.59
C PRO A 35 -0.61 3.59 -10.74
N SER A 36 -0.28 2.45 -11.35
CA SER A 36 0.19 1.25 -10.65
C SER A 36 1.55 1.46 -9.98
N GLU A 37 2.38 2.37 -10.49
CA GLU A 37 3.66 2.76 -9.90
C GLU A 37 3.49 3.48 -8.54
N ARG A 38 2.26 3.92 -8.23
CA ARG A 38 1.92 4.54 -6.93
C ARG A 38 1.24 3.56 -5.98
N TRP A 39 1.04 2.30 -6.34
CA TRP A 39 0.44 1.33 -5.44
C TRP A 39 1.42 0.97 -4.33
N HIS A 40 0.95 1.12 -3.10
CA HIS A 40 1.73 0.87 -1.90
C HIS A 40 0.77 0.56 -0.75
N ILE A 41 1.29 -0.16 0.24
CA ILE A 41 0.62 -0.42 1.51
C ILE A 41 1.19 0.62 2.48
N THR A 42 0.37 1.57 2.90
CA THR A 42 0.83 2.57 3.89
C THR A 42 0.89 1.91 5.27
N LEU A 43 2.06 1.95 5.91
CA LEU A 43 2.23 1.51 7.29
C LEU A 43 1.80 2.62 8.26
N CYS A 44 2.32 3.83 8.09
CA CYS A 44 1.95 4.99 8.90
C CYS A 44 2.12 6.31 8.14
N PHE A 45 1.17 7.23 8.30
CA PHE A 45 1.31 8.62 7.86
C PHE A 45 1.95 9.44 8.99
N HIS A 46 3.12 10.01 8.76
CA HIS A 46 3.84 10.84 9.73
C HIS A 46 3.44 12.32 9.66
N GLY A 47 2.67 12.73 8.65
CA GLY A 47 2.31 14.13 8.45
C GLY A 47 3.54 14.98 8.14
N GLU A 48 3.54 16.24 8.57
CA GLU A 48 4.74 17.09 8.49
C GLU A 48 5.77 16.65 9.53
N ALA A 49 6.84 16.01 9.06
CA ALA A 49 7.91 15.47 9.92
C ALA A 49 9.30 15.64 9.31
N ASP A 50 10.31 15.40 10.14
CA ASP A 50 11.71 15.19 9.76
C ASP A 50 11.92 13.73 9.31
N PRO A 51 12.62 13.46 8.19
CA PRO A 51 12.92 12.11 7.74
C PRO A 51 13.90 11.33 8.64
N ALA A 52 14.73 12.00 9.45
CA ALA A 52 15.75 11.34 10.24
C ALA A 52 15.18 10.28 11.21
N GLY A 53 15.77 9.09 11.21
CA GLY A 53 15.45 7.99 12.13
C GLY A 53 14.09 7.31 11.90
N LYS A 54 13.42 7.59 10.76
CA LYS A 54 12.08 7.02 10.50
C LYS A 54 12.10 5.54 10.13
N LEU A 55 13.26 5.01 9.75
CA LEU A 55 13.40 3.60 9.37
C LEU A 55 14.06 2.73 10.44
N ASP A 56 14.67 3.32 11.47
CA ASP A 56 15.32 2.61 12.59
C ASP A 56 14.42 1.54 13.24
N PRO A 57 13.10 1.74 13.42
CA PRO A 57 12.25 0.71 14.03
C PRO A 57 12.13 -0.59 13.22
N PHE A 58 12.46 -0.58 11.93
CA PHE A 58 12.36 -1.74 11.05
C PHE A 58 13.65 -2.55 10.92
N GLU A 59 14.77 -2.05 11.47
CA GLU A 59 16.05 -2.75 11.42
C GLU A 59 15.95 -4.12 12.10
N GLY A 60 16.27 -5.18 11.35
CA GLY A 60 16.21 -6.56 11.85
C GLY A 60 14.80 -7.16 11.94
N MET A 61 13.75 -6.43 11.57
CA MET A 61 12.40 -7.00 11.51
C MET A 61 12.27 -8.01 10.37
N SER A 62 11.48 -9.06 10.59
CA SER A 62 11.25 -10.11 9.58
C SER A 62 10.35 -9.63 8.44
N ALA A 63 10.69 -10.04 7.22
CA ALA A 63 9.91 -9.79 6.02
C ALA A 63 8.63 -10.65 6.02
N PRO A 64 7.43 -10.05 6.02
CA PRO A 64 6.19 -10.81 6.01
C PRO A 64 5.88 -11.35 4.61
N SER A 65 5.28 -12.54 4.57
CA SER A 65 4.59 -13.06 3.39
C SER A 65 3.18 -12.49 3.34
N VAL A 66 2.80 -11.92 2.20
CA VAL A 66 1.54 -11.19 2.01
C VAL A 66 0.92 -11.49 0.65
N ARG A 67 -0.38 -11.24 0.51
CA ARG A 67 -1.09 -11.30 -0.78
C ARG A 67 -2.18 -10.25 -0.88
N PHE A 68 -2.60 -9.92 -2.10
CA PHE A 68 -3.79 -9.10 -2.33
C PHE A 68 -5.02 -9.96 -2.15
N SER A 69 -6.04 -9.43 -1.50
CA SER A 69 -7.30 -10.13 -1.28
C SER A 69 -8.49 -9.18 -1.22
N GLY A 70 -9.51 -9.50 -2.00
CA GLY A 70 -10.78 -8.81 -2.06
C GLY A 70 -10.66 -7.32 -2.39
N CYS A 71 -11.70 -6.57 -2.05
CA CYS A 71 -11.72 -5.13 -2.17
C CYS A 71 -12.68 -4.53 -1.16
N GLY A 72 -12.52 -3.24 -0.90
CA GLY A 72 -13.48 -2.46 -0.14
C GLY A 72 -13.37 -0.99 -0.47
N HIS A 73 -14.15 -0.17 0.23
CA HIS A 73 -14.11 1.26 0.01
C HIS A 73 -14.33 2.04 1.31
N PHE A 74 -13.66 3.18 1.40
CA PHE A 74 -14.03 4.26 2.31
C PHE A 74 -14.74 5.37 1.51
N PRO A 75 -15.34 6.39 2.15
CA PRO A 75 -15.88 7.53 1.43
C PRO A 75 -14.85 8.10 0.43
N GLY A 76 -15.12 7.88 -0.86
CA GLY A 76 -14.31 8.38 -1.96
C GLY A 76 -13.01 7.62 -2.28
N VAL A 77 -12.78 6.42 -1.72
CA VAL A 77 -11.58 5.61 -1.97
C VAL A 77 -11.97 4.16 -2.24
N LEU A 78 -11.51 3.60 -3.35
CA LEU A 78 -11.50 2.17 -3.62
C LEU A 78 -10.14 1.60 -3.24
N TRP A 79 -10.14 0.49 -2.51
CA TRP A 79 -8.93 -0.19 -2.09
C TRP A 79 -9.01 -1.70 -2.29
N ILE A 80 -7.84 -2.32 -2.40
CA ILE A 80 -7.63 -3.78 -2.41
C ILE A 80 -7.04 -4.17 -1.06
N GLY A 81 -7.59 -5.21 -0.44
CA GLY A 81 -7.12 -5.67 0.86
C GLY A 81 -5.78 -6.37 0.74
N VAL A 82 -5.05 -6.44 1.84
CA VAL A 82 -3.81 -7.21 1.94
C VAL A 82 -3.94 -8.17 3.11
N GLU A 83 -3.74 -9.46 2.84
CA GLU A 83 -3.65 -10.51 3.84
C GLU A 83 -2.18 -10.85 4.11
N GLY A 84 -1.86 -11.20 5.35
CA GLY A 84 -0.51 -11.52 5.81
C GLY A 84 -0.11 -10.74 7.06
N ALA A 85 1.01 -11.11 7.68
CA ALA A 85 1.44 -10.59 8.97
C ALA A 85 2.11 -9.19 8.88
N VAL A 86 1.38 -8.19 8.41
CA VAL A 86 1.88 -6.81 8.22
C VAL A 86 1.77 -5.97 9.50
N GLU A 87 0.90 -6.35 10.43
CA GLU A 87 0.61 -5.60 11.65
C GLU A 87 1.85 -5.30 12.50
N PRO A 88 2.86 -6.18 12.65
CA PRO A 88 4.09 -5.84 13.37
C PRO A 88 4.81 -4.63 12.77
N LEU A 89 4.92 -4.56 11.44
CA LEU A 89 5.53 -3.43 10.74
C LEU A 89 4.69 -2.17 10.91
N ALA A 90 3.36 -2.27 10.78
CA ALA A 90 2.48 -1.12 10.99
C ALA A 90 2.61 -0.56 12.42
N LYS A 91 2.67 -1.43 13.43
CA LYS A 91 2.89 -1.03 14.83
C LYS A 91 4.25 -0.35 15.01
N ALA A 92 5.32 -0.90 14.44
CA ALA A 92 6.66 -0.29 14.48
C ALA A 92 6.67 1.10 13.82
N ALA A 93 5.88 1.29 12.76
CA ALA A 93 5.69 2.57 12.09
C ALA A 93 4.86 3.59 12.91
N GLY A 94 4.17 3.15 13.97
CA GLY A 94 3.26 3.97 14.78
C GLY A 94 1.82 4.03 14.26
N ALA A 95 1.36 2.98 13.57
CA ALA A 95 -0.04 2.88 13.12
C ALA A 95 -1.04 2.87 14.30
N LEU A 96 -2.23 3.40 14.04
CA LEU A 96 -3.34 3.41 15.00
C LEU A 96 -3.99 2.01 15.12
N PRO A 97 -4.71 1.71 16.23
CA PRO A 97 -5.31 0.40 16.46
C PRO A 97 -6.32 -0.08 15.39
N ASP A 98 -6.95 0.83 14.66
CA ASP A 98 -7.94 0.56 13.61
C ASP A 98 -7.33 0.45 12.21
N TRP A 99 -5.99 0.49 12.11
CA TRP A 99 -5.26 0.35 10.86
C TRP A 99 -5.56 -1.00 10.19
N GLN A 100 -5.71 -0.97 8.87
CA GLN A 100 -5.93 -2.15 8.03
C GLN A 100 -5.02 -2.09 6.81
N ALA A 101 -4.38 -3.20 6.50
CA ALA A 101 -3.49 -3.32 5.35
C ALA A 101 -4.30 -3.26 4.04
N HIS A 102 -4.04 -2.24 3.23
CA HIS A 102 -4.72 -2.07 1.95
C HIS A 102 -3.88 -1.26 0.97
N VAL A 103 -4.20 -1.41 -0.32
CA VAL A 103 -3.66 -0.60 -1.42
C VAL A 103 -4.77 0.24 -2.03
N THR A 104 -4.58 1.56 -2.09
CA THR A 104 -5.54 2.45 -2.76
C THR A 104 -5.39 2.38 -4.27
N VAL A 105 -6.40 1.86 -4.96
CA VAL A 105 -6.38 1.66 -6.42
C VAL A 105 -7.22 2.68 -7.18
N ALA A 106 -8.18 3.34 -6.54
CA ALA A 106 -8.88 4.47 -7.15
C ALA A 106 -9.45 5.44 -6.10
N ARG A 107 -9.76 6.65 -6.56
CA ARG A 107 -10.44 7.67 -5.75
C ARG A 107 -11.59 8.29 -6.52
N SER A 108 -12.62 8.76 -5.82
CA SER A 108 -13.68 9.58 -6.42
C SER A 108 -14.28 10.53 -5.41
N ARG A 109 -14.75 11.69 -5.88
CA ARG A 109 -15.53 12.63 -5.06
C ARG A 109 -17.04 12.51 -5.31
N ARG A 110 -17.44 11.73 -6.31
CA ARG A 110 -18.82 11.70 -6.85
C ARG A 110 -19.39 10.30 -7.01
N ALA A 111 -18.56 9.26 -6.95
CA ALA A 111 -18.99 7.88 -7.12
C ALA A 111 -20.02 7.48 -6.07
N LYS A 112 -21.17 6.98 -6.55
CA LYS A 112 -22.22 6.37 -5.71
C LYS A 112 -22.10 4.86 -5.64
N ARG A 113 -21.33 4.26 -6.56
CA ARG A 113 -21.09 2.83 -6.66
C ARG A 113 -19.58 2.59 -6.78
N PHE A 114 -19.12 1.53 -6.14
CA PHE A 114 -17.76 1.02 -6.28
C PHE A 114 -17.81 -0.41 -6.86
N PRO A 115 -16.76 -0.85 -7.57
CA PRO A 115 -16.65 -2.23 -8.00
C PRO A 115 -16.64 -3.17 -6.81
N ARG A 116 -17.24 -4.34 -7.00
CA ARG A 116 -16.96 -5.52 -6.19
C ARG A 116 -16.05 -6.39 -7.02
N LEU A 117 -14.89 -6.71 -6.47
CA LEU A 117 -13.89 -7.53 -7.10
C LEU A 117 -13.63 -8.71 -6.17
N ASP A 118 -13.88 -9.92 -6.68
CA ASP A 118 -13.45 -11.16 -6.06
C ASP A 118 -12.07 -11.49 -6.64
N PHE A 119 -11.03 -11.08 -5.94
CA PHE A 119 -9.64 -11.19 -6.38
C PHE A 119 -8.78 -11.70 -5.24
N THR A 120 -7.97 -12.71 -5.53
CA THR A 120 -6.93 -13.21 -4.65
C THR A 120 -5.68 -13.35 -5.48
N GLY A 121 -4.64 -12.59 -5.11
CA GLY A 121 -3.36 -12.63 -5.80
C GLY A 121 -2.47 -13.78 -5.34
N ALA A 122 -1.38 -14.00 -6.07
CA ALA A 122 -0.27 -14.81 -5.60
C ALA A 122 0.30 -14.25 -4.27
N GLU A 123 1.00 -15.08 -3.51
CA GLU A 123 1.71 -14.62 -2.32
C GLU A 123 3.11 -14.11 -2.69
N TRP A 124 3.57 -13.06 -2.02
CA TRP A 124 4.91 -12.52 -2.16
C TRP A 124 5.47 -12.02 -0.83
N THR A 125 6.79 -11.90 -0.76
CA THR A 125 7.48 -11.36 0.42
C THR A 125 7.63 -9.85 0.31
N ALA A 126 7.17 -9.11 1.31
CA ALA A 126 7.46 -7.68 1.43
C ALA A 126 8.87 -7.52 2.02
N SER A 127 9.88 -7.36 1.16
CA SER A 127 11.30 -7.42 1.56
C SER A 127 11.87 -6.13 2.13
N GLU A 128 11.17 -5.00 1.99
CA GLU A 128 11.69 -3.70 2.39
C GLU A 128 10.60 -2.72 2.78
N VAL A 129 10.94 -1.82 3.72
CA VAL A 129 10.13 -0.65 4.08
C VAL A 129 10.77 0.58 3.47
N ALA A 130 9.95 1.42 2.85
CA ALA A 130 10.38 2.69 2.27
C ALA A 130 9.86 3.88 3.07
N LEU A 131 10.71 4.89 3.26
CA LEU A 131 10.28 6.22 3.69
C LEU A 131 9.96 7.06 2.44
N VAL A 132 8.77 7.64 2.41
CA VAL A 132 8.25 8.31 1.22
C VAL A 132 7.84 9.74 1.53
N ARG A 133 8.31 10.68 0.70
CA ARG A 133 7.84 12.06 0.66
C ARG A 133 6.62 12.17 -0.26
N SER A 134 5.56 12.78 0.25
CA SER A 134 4.32 13.05 -0.48
C SER A 134 4.23 14.53 -0.84
N GLU A 135 4.17 14.83 -2.13
CA GLU A 135 4.07 16.20 -2.65
C GLU A 135 2.77 16.36 -3.45
N LEU A 136 1.92 17.29 -2.99
CA LEU A 136 0.65 17.60 -3.64
C LEU A 136 0.88 18.02 -5.09
N GLY A 137 0.18 17.36 -6.01
CA GLY A 137 0.29 17.63 -7.45
C GLY A 137 1.51 16.99 -8.14
N VAL A 138 2.56 16.65 -7.40
CA VAL A 138 3.78 16.02 -7.93
C VAL A 138 3.69 14.50 -7.82
N GLY A 139 3.44 13.97 -6.62
CA GLY A 139 3.37 12.53 -6.37
C GLY A 139 4.23 12.10 -5.20
N TYR A 140 4.85 10.93 -5.32
CA TYR A 140 5.63 10.28 -4.27
C TYR A 140 7.10 10.22 -4.66
N THR A 141 7.98 10.55 -3.72
CA THR A 141 9.43 10.36 -3.85
C THR A 141 9.91 9.46 -2.72
N VAL A 142 10.51 8.32 -3.06
CA VAL A 142 11.16 7.46 -2.06
C VAL A 142 12.46 8.15 -1.62
N LEU A 143 12.59 8.36 -0.32
CA LEU A 143 13.78 8.99 0.28
C LEU A 143 14.80 7.96 0.70
N GLU A 144 14.34 6.86 1.30
CA GLU A 144 15.18 5.83 1.89
C GLU A 144 14.44 4.49 1.92
N ARG A 145 15.19 3.39 1.97
CA ARG A 145 14.69 2.03 2.12
C ARG A 145 15.52 1.28 3.15
N VAL A 146 14.86 0.42 3.93
CA VAL A 146 15.49 -0.54 4.85
C VAL A 146 15.05 -1.94 4.49
N GLN A 147 16.03 -2.86 4.41
CA GLN A 147 15.76 -4.27 4.12
C GLN A 147 15.24 -4.97 5.37
N LEU A 148 14.20 -5.77 5.18
CA LEU A 148 13.66 -6.67 6.18
C LEU A 148 14.40 -8.00 6.10
N ALA A 149 14.58 -8.65 7.24
CA ALA A 149 15.23 -9.95 7.31
C ALA A 149 14.33 -11.00 6.65
N THR A 150 14.81 -11.65 5.59
CA THR A 150 14.13 -12.82 5.04
C THR A 150 14.10 -13.90 6.13
N PRO A 151 12.92 -14.50 6.44
CA PRO A 151 12.91 -15.63 7.35
C PRO A 151 13.84 -16.71 6.81
N SER A 152 14.84 -17.10 7.62
CA SER A 152 15.68 -18.26 7.30
C SER A 152 14.76 -19.45 7.08
N ALA A 153 14.89 -20.09 5.92
CA ALA A 153 14.14 -21.27 5.53
C ALA A 153 14.32 -22.44 6.53
#